data_AF-A0A7J5TMB2-F1
#
_entry.id   AF-A0A7J5TMB2-F1
#
_cell.length_a   1.000
_cell.length_b   1.000
_cell.length_c   1.000
_cell.angle_alpha   90.00
_cell.angle_beta   90.00
_cell.angle_gamma   90.00
#
_symmetry.space_group_name_H-M   'P 1'
#
loop_
_entity.id
_entity.type
_entity.pdbx_description
1 polymer ?
#
loop_
_entity_poly.entity_id
_entity_poly.type
_entity_poly.pdbx_seq_one_letter_code
_entity_poly.pdbx_strand_id
1 'polypeptide(L)'
;MSETDDQKLDLASVFPAKGDSRRPPDWWGRALLYTVIAVFAAIFVWTSWGKISTIVLDVVISIFIALAVEPLVVSMVRHGWKRGLASAVSLIGLAVIVMALLTLFGNMFVQQLISMVKGLPSIYTEIVDAVKQYTSFDMPKIENLGMEIFKNVQTSWITDFAGQALTTTMGVFSFLLNLLTVLMVTYYISAAGPKMRRSLCQWLGPNTQRRFLLGWTVVQEQISGFLFSRSILAAINATCTAVFLEIIHVPYWLPLALFCGIVSQFVPTVGTYIGGALPVLFAWGSNGLWYGVGVLVFIIVYQQIENLILSPKVSQRTMDLNPCVAFLAVLVMGALFGALGAFLALPVTASMQAIFKVYTKRYALVESPLMSDPMPGKKSKVVEGAEAFSERVIKPMSDHMPRAAKGSSAHVPISDELRALRDQIYDLDEANETEDSETIAIPKDVLSRSVREGAKSGNAVKLRGVGDGTAQAHGDDGSSDGSAEPGAAKTSSDRPSDSESSGTAAKPAADRPAKTARPRRGDGSTDNPRSRWR
;
A
#
# COMPACT_ATOMS: atom_id res chain seq x y z
N MET A 1 50.87 -20.97 -77.33
CA MET A 1 50.47 -19.76 -76.59
C MET A 1 48.97 -19.64 -76.73
N SER A 2 48.15 -20.07 -75.77
CA SER A 2 47.93 -19.59 -74.38
C SER A 2 47.08 -18.32 -74.31
N GLU A 3 46.15 -18.34 -73.35
CA GLU A 3 45.27 -17.26 -72.88
C GLU A 3 43.87 -17.17 -73.50
N THR A 4 43.00 -18.09 -73.05
CA THR A 4 41.58 -17.78 -72.87
C THR A 4 41.32 -17.69 -71.37
N ASP A 5 41.09 -16.46 -70.94
CA ASP A 5 40.88 -15.99 -69.57
C ASP A 5 39.50 -16.44 -69.05
N ASP A 6 39.47 -17.51 -68.27
CA ASP A 6 38.28 -17.94 -67.51
C ASP A 6 38.14 -17.04 -66.27
N GLN A 7 37.61 -15.83 -66.45
CA GLN A 7 37.09 -15.00 -65.35
C GLN A 7 35.84 -15.66 -64.74
N LYS A 8 36.05 -16.70 -63.93
CA LYS A 8 35.02 -17.20 -63.02
C LYS A 8 34.78 -16.12 -61.96
N LEU A 9 33.63 -15.47 -62.03
CA LEU A 9 33.10 -14.59 -60.98
C LEU A 9 33.19 -15.32 -59.64
N ASP A 10 34.13 -14.88 -58.80
CA ASP A 10 34.39 -15.47 -57.49
C ASP A 10 33.27 -15.09 -56.52
N LEU A 11 32.16 -15.81 -56.61
CA LEU A 11 30.96 -15.62 -55.77
C LEU A 11 31.27 -15.75 -54.27
N ALA A 12 32.41 -16.36 -53.90
CA ALA A 12 32.88 -16.44 -52.51
C ALA A 12 33.38 -15.09 -51.97
N SER A 13 33.82 -14.18 -52.83
CA SER A 13 34.16 -12.80 -52.45
C SER A 13 32.92 -11.95 -52.13
N VAL A 14 31.76 -12.29 -52.72
CA VAL A 14 30.49 -11.57 -52.56
C VAL A 14 29.66 -12.15 -51.41
N PHE A 15 29.73 -13.46 -51.16
CA PHE A 15 29.05 -14.12 -50.04
C PHE A 15 30.02 -15.02 -49.24
N PRO A 16 30.65 -14.49 -48.18
CA PRO A 16 31.63 -15.24 -47.37
C PRO A 16 31.01 -16.51 -46.77
N ALA A 17 31.80 -17.59 -46.62
CA ALA A 17 31.33 -18.84 -46.02
C ALA A 17 31.06 -18.69 -44.50
N LYS A 18 30.30 -19.63 -43.92
CA LYS A 18 30.01 -19.66 -42.47
C LYS A 18 31.32 -19.80 -41.68
N GLY A 19 31.63 -18.84 -40.80
CA GLY A 19 32.85 -18.83 -39.98
C GLY A 19 33.95 -17.84 -40.41
N ASP A 20 33.74 -17.07 -41.48
CA ASP A 20 34.67 -16.00 -41.88
C ASP A 20 34.56 -14.79 -40.93
N SER A 21 35.71 -14.30 -40.45
CA SER A 21 35.89 -13.06 -39.69
C SER A 21 35.26 -11.80 -40.30
N ARG A 22 34.98 -11.81 -41.61
CA ARG A 22 34.32 -10.72 -42.33
C ARG A 22 32.79 -10.72 -42.20
N ARG A 23 32.18 -11.80 -41.72
CA ARG A 23 30.73 -11.84 -41.43
C ARG A 23 30.48 -11.33 -40.02
N PRO A 24 29.49 -10.44 -39.82
CA PRO A 24 29.07 -10.07 -38.48
C PRO A 24 28.56 -11.32 -37.74
N PRO A 25 28.65 -11.36 -36.39
CA PRO A 25 28.18 -12.48 -35.60
C PRO A 25 26.73 -12.85 -35.92
N ASP A 26 26.37 -14.14 -35.85
CA ASP A 26 25.02 -14.63 -36.19
C ASP A 26 23.89 -14.00 -35.35
N TRP A 27 24.22 -13.47 -34.16
CA TRP A 27 23.28 -12.74 -33.30
C TRP A 27 23.04 -11.30 -33.76
N TRP A 28 23.93 -10.71 -34.56
CA TRP A 28 23.85 -9.32 -35.01
C TRP A 28 22.62 -9.08 -35.88
N GLY A 29 22.34 -9.97 -36.85
CA GLY A 29 21.14 -9.86 -37.68
C GLY A 29 19.83 -9.96 -36.89
N ARG A 30 19.80 -10.85 -35.88
CA ARG A 30 18.64 -10.98 -34.99
C ARG A 30 18.49 -9.77 -34.08
N ALA A 31 19.59 -9.29 -33.51
CA ALA A 31 19.61 -8.09 -32.67
C ALA A 31 19.15 -6.85 -33.44
N LEU A 32 19.62 -6.66 -34.67
CA LEU A 32 19.23 -5.55 -35.53
C LEU A 32 17.75 -5.63 -35.90
N LEU A 33 17.25 -6.82 -36.23
CA LEU A 33 15.82 -7.06 -36.48
C LEU A 33 14.96 -6.78 -35.23
N TYR A 34 15.36 -7.24 -34.05
CA TYR A 34 14.66 -6.92 -32.79
C TYR A 34 14.72 -5.42 -32.48
N THR A 35 15.82 -4.75 -32.78
CA THR A 35 15.97 -3.31 -32.59
C THR A 35 15.05 -2.53 -33.53
N VAL A 36 14.97 -2.92 -34.81
CA VAL A 36 14.06 -2.30 -35.78
C VAL A 36 12.60 -2.52 -35.38
N ILE A 37 12.24 -3.73 -34.95
CA ILE A 37 10.89 -4.02 -34.43
C ILE A 37 10.59 -3.16 -33.19
N ALA A 38 11.54 -3.05 -32.26
CA ALA A 38 11.37 -2.26 -31.03
C ALA A 38 11.21 -0.76 -31.34
N VAL A 39 12.00 -0.21 -32.26
CA VAL A 39 11.91 1.19 -32.69
C VAL A 39 10.60 1.45 -33.42
N PHE A 40 10.21 0.57 -34.34
CA PHE A 40 8.92 0.69 -35.03
C PHE A 40 7.74 0.59 -34.06
N ALA A 41 7.78 -0.35 -33.12
CA ALA A 41 6.78 -0.47 -32.07
C ALA A 41 6.74 0.77 -31.17
N ALA A 42 7.89 1.33 -30.79
CA ALA A 42 7.97 2.54 -29.98
C ALA A 42 7.37 3.75 -30.72
N ILE A 43 7.69 3.94 -32.01
CA ILE A 43 7.13 5.01 -32.84
C ILE A 43 5.62 4.80 -33.03
N PHE A 44 5.19 3.57 -33.30
CA PHE A 44 3.77 3.23 -33.44
C PHE A 44 2.98 3.50 -32.15
N VAL A 45 3.52 3.11 -30.99
CA VAL A 45 2.93 3.39 -29.68
C VAL A 45 2.88 4.90 -29.43
N TRP A 46 3.97 5.63 -29.68
CA TRP A 46 4.05 7.08 -29.46
C TRP A 46 3.06 7.86 -30.34
N THR A 47 2.98 7.53 -31.63
CA THR A 47 2.07 8.18 -32.58
C THR A 47 0.62 7.79 -32.37
N SER A 48 0.36 6.55 -31.93
CA SER A 48 -1.00 6.07 -31.67
C SER A 48 -1.51 6.45 -30.26
N TRP A 49 -0.62 6.85 -29.35
CA TRP A 49 -0.96 7.16 -27.96
C TRP A 49 -2.09 8.18 -27.86
N GLY A 50 -2.03 9.27 -28.64
CA GLY A 50 -3.09 10.28 -28.63
C GLY A 50 -4.48 9.77 -29.00
N LYS A 51 -4.58 8.72 -29.82
CA LYS A 51 -5.85 8.11 -30.24
C LYS A 51 -6.32 7.00 -29.30
N ILE A 52 -5.37 6.30 -28.69
CA ILE A 52 -5.62 5.15 -27.80
C ILE A 52 -5.78 5.58 -26.34
N SER A 53 -5.27 6.76 -25.97
CA SER A 53 -5.29 7.26 -24.59
C SER A 53 -6.68 7.22 -23.97
N THR A 54 -7.73 7.57 -24.71
CA THR A 54 -9.12 7.53 -24.22
C THR A 54 -9.57 6.10 -23.93
N ILE A 55 -9.28 5.16 -24.83
CA ILE A 55 -9.63 3.74 -24.65
C ILE A 55 -8.85 3.14 -23.47
N VAL A 56 -7.56 3.47 -23.34
CA VAL A 56 -6.74 3.02 -22.21
C VAL A 56 -7.29 3.57 -20.90
N LEU A 57 -7.69 4.84 -20.87
CA LEU A 57 -8.32 5.46 -19.71
C LEU A 57 -9.65 4.78 -19.36
N ASP A 58 -10.50 4.46 -20.34
CA ASP A 58 -11.75 3.71 -20.13
C ASP A 58 -11.49 2.31 -19.55
N VAL A 59 -10.45 1.61 -20.04
CA VAL A 59 -10.04 0.31 -19.51
C VAL A 59 -9.52 0.44 -18.07
N VAL A 60 -8.71 1.45 -17.78
CA VAL A 60 -8.20 1.71 -16.43
C VAL A 60 -9.37 2.01 -15.47
N ILE A 61 -10.29 2.89 -15.85
CA ILE A 61 -11.51 3.17 -15.07
C ILE A 61 -12.30 1.87 -14.85
N SER A 62 -12.48 1.07 -15.90
CA SER A 62 -13.21 -0.21 -15.82
C SER A 62 -12.55 -1.21 -14.86
N ILE A 63 -11.21 -1.29 -14.84
CA ILE A 63 -10.46 -2.12 -13.88
C ILE A 63 -10.73 -1.63 -12.46
N PHE A 64 -10.71 -0.32 -12.23
CA PHE A 64 -10.94 0.26 -10.91
C PHE A 64 -12.37 0.04 -10.42
N ILE A 65 -13.37 0.21 -11.28
CA ILE A 65 -14.76 -0.10 -10.94
C ILE A 65 -14.91 -1.59 -10.66
N ALA A 66 -14.28 -2.46 -11.47
CA ALA A 66 -14.33 -3.92 -11.25
C ALA A 66 -13.72 -4.29 -9.89
N LEU A 67 -12.60 -3.67 -9.51
CA LEU A 67 -11.96 -3.87 -8.21
C LEU A 67 -12.80 -3.29 -7.06
N ALA A 68 -13.42 -2.12 -7.22
CA ALA A 68 -14.26 -1.51 -6.20
C ALA A 68 -15.52 -2.33 -5.90
N VAL A 69 -16.07 -2.97 -6.93
CA VAL A 69 -17.29 -3.80 -6.83
C VAL A 69 -16.97 -5.24 -6.41
N GLU A 70 -15.73 -5.71 -6.56
CA GLU A 70 -15.29 -7.07 -6.20
C GLU A 70 -15.71 -7.52 -4.79
N PRO A 71 -15.62 -6.71 -3.71
CA PRO A 71 -16.05 -7.15 -2.37
C PRO A 71 -17.54 -7.51 -2.32
N LEU A 72 -18.38 -6.77 -3.07
CA LEU A 72 -19.81 -7.07 -3.21
C LEU A 72 -20.01 -8.36 -4.01
N VAL A 73 -19.29 -8.53 -5.13
CA VAL A 73 -19.35 -9.75 -5.96
C VAL A 73 -18.95 -10.97 -5.16
N VAL A 74 -17.82 -10.92 -4.46
CA VAL A 74 -17.32 -12.03 -3.64
C VAL A 74 -18.29 -12.33 -2.49
N SER A 75 -18.89 -11.31 -1.87
CA SER A 75 -19.94 -11.52 -0.86
C SER A 75 -21.13 -12.30 -1.45
N MET A 76 -21.64 -11.91 -2.61
CA MET A 76 -22.74 -12.63 -3.27
C MET A 76 -22.35 -14.05 -3.71
N VAL A 77 -21.13 -14.25 -4.23
CA VAL A 77 -20.62 -15.57 -4.61
C VAL A 77 -20.51 -16.49 -3.38
N ARG A 78 -20.10 -15.96 -2.22
CA ARG A 78 -20.10 -16.72 -0.95
C ARG A 78 -21.50 -17.16 -0.52
N HIS A 79 -22.54 -16.43 -0.91
CA HIS A 79 -23.94 -16.80 -0.70
C HIS A 79 -24.50 -17.73 -1.80
N GLY A 80 -23.64 -18.30 -2.67
CA GLY A 80 -24.01 -19.32 -3.66
C GLY A 80 -24.32 -18.80 -5.06
N TRP A 81 -24.13 -17.50 -5.34
CA TRP A 81 -24.40 -16.96 -6.68
C TRP A 81 -23.30 -17.33 -7.68
N LYS A 82 -23.68 -17.61 -8.94
CA LYS A 82 -22.70 -17.75 -10.04
C LYS A 82 -21.99 -16.40 -10.24
N ARG A 83 -20.66 -16.42 -10.39
CA ARG A 83 -19.84 -15.19 -10.47
C ARG A 83 -20.29 -14.19 -11.54
N GLY A 84 -20.72 -14.68 -12.71
CA GLY A 84 -21.26 -13.81 -13.77
C GLY A 84 -22.52 -13.06 -13.30
N LEU A 85 -23.46 -13.75 -12.66
CA LEU A 85 -24.69 -13.12 -12.16
C LEU A 85 -24.40 -12.16 -11.00
N ALA A 86 -23.52 -12.53 -10.08
CA ALA A 86 -23.08 -11.64 -9.00
C ALA A 86 -22.45 -10.35 -9.54
N SER A 87 -21.59 -10.45 -10.55
CA SER A 87 -21.02 -9.27 -11.21
C SER A 87 -22.07 -8.42 -11.91
N ALA A 88 -23.00 -9.03 -12.65
CA ALA A 88 -24.06 -8.28 -13.34
C ALA A 88 -24.94 -7.53 -12.34
N VAL A 89 -25.41 -8.19 -11.28
CA VAL A 89 -26.29 -7.58 -10.29
C VAL A 89 -25.59 -6.48 -9.51
N SER A 90 -24.33 -6.67 -9.12
CA SER A 90 -23.57 -5.64 -8.41
C SER A 90 -23.35 -4.38 -9.27
N LEU A 91 -23.04 -4.53 -10.57
CA LEU A 91 -22.89 -3.41 -11.50
C LEU A 91 -24.22 -2.72 -11.82
N ILE A 92 -25.28 -3.49 -12.06
CA ILE A 92 -26.63 -2.94 -12.28
C ILE A 92 -27.10 -2.22 -11.03
N GLY A 93 -26.88 -2.78 -9.84
CA GLY A 93 -27.21 -2.14 -8.56
C GLY A 93 -26.49 -0.80 -8.40
N LEU A 94 -25.18 -0.75 -8.68
CA LEU A 94 -24.42 0.50 -8.68
C LEU A 94 -24.97 1.50 -9.70
N ALA A 95 -25.23 1.06 -10.93
CA ALA A 95 -25.78 1.91 -11.98
C ALA A 95 -27.16 2.46 -11.61
N VAL A 96 -28.03 1.65 -11.00
CA VAL A 96 -29.35 2.09 -10.52
C VAL A 96 -29.21 3.14 -9.42
N ILE A 97 -28.30 2.95 -8.46
CA ILE A 97 -28.06 3.94 -7.40
C ILE A 97 -27.59 5.27 -8.01
N VAL A 98 -26.62 5.23 -8.92
CA VAL A 98 -26.09 6.44 -9.57
C VAL A 98 -27.19 7.13 -10.41
N MET A 99 -27.93 6.38 -11.22
CA MET A 99 -29.02 6.93 -12.03
C MET A 99 -30.15 7.50 -11.18
N ALA A 100 -30.48 6.86 -10.05
CA ALA A 100 -31.47 7.38 -9.11
C ALA A 100 -31.01 8.72 -8.49
N LEU A 101 -29.74 8.82 -8.07
CA LEU A 101 -29.17 10.07 -7.55
C LEU A 101 -29.14 11.17 -8.61
N LEU A 102 -28.75 10.86 -9.85
CA LEU A 102 -28.75 11.82 -10.96
C LEU A 102 -30.17 12.26 -11.35
N THR A 103 -31.15 11.38 -11.27
CA THR A 103 -32.55 11.74 -11.56
C THR A 103 -33.13 12.62 -10.46
N LEU A 104 -32.85 12.29 -9.19
CA LEU A 104 -33.38 13.02 -8.04
C LEU A 104 -32.69 14.38 -7.84
N PHE A 105 -31.38 14.43 -8.01
CA PHE A 105 -30.56 15.59 -7.67
C PHE A 105 -29.78 16.20 -8.84
N GLY A 106 -29.72 15.56 -10.02
CA GLY A 106 -28.81 15.98 -11.10
C GLY A 106 -29.08 17.37 -11.63
N ASN A 107 -30.35 17.73 -11.87
CA ASN A 107 -30.69 19.09 -12.30
C ASN A 107 -30.32 20.12 -11.22
N MET A 108 -30.65 19.84 -9.96
CA MET A 108 -30.32 20.71 -8.83
C MET A 108 -28.79 20.86 -8.66
N PHE A 109 -28.04 19.77 -8.80
CA PHE A 109 -26.58 19.77 -8.74
C PHE A 109 -25.99 20.67 -9.82
N VAL A 110 -26.43 20.52 -11.08
CA VAL A 110 -25.93 21.34 -12.20
C VAL A 110 -26.26 22.81 -11.98
N GLN A 111 -27.48 23.14 -11.55
CA GLN A 111 -27.88 24.52 -11.26
C GLN A 111 -27.08 25.12 -10.10
N GLN A 112 -26.90 24.36 -9.01
CA GLN A 112 -26.09 24.79 -7.87
C GLN A 112 -24.63 24.95 -8.25
N LEU A 113 -24.04 24.06 -9.07
CA LEU A 113 -22.68 24.21 -9.56
C LEU A 113 -22.49 25.44 -10.44
N ILE A 114 -23.38 25.67 -11.41
CA ILE A 114 -23.31 26.86 -12.27
C ILE A 114 -23.42 28.12 -11.42
N SER A 115 -24.32 28.13 -10.44
CA SER A 115 -24.51 29.27 -9.55
C SER A 115 -23.30 29.49 -8.63
N MET A 116 -22.70 28.41 -8.12
CA MET A 116 -21.47 28.44 -7.32
C MET A 116 -20.33 29.07 -8.11
N VAL A 117 -20.09 28.63 -9.35
CA VAL A 117 -19.02 29.16 -10.21
C VAL A 117 -19.27 30.63 -10.56
N LYS A 118 -20.52 31.01 -10.85
CA LYS A 118 -20.89 32.41 -11.11
C LYS A 118 -20.80 33.30 -9.87
N GLY A 119 -20.99 32.73 -8.67
CA GLY A 119 -20.91 33.44 -7.39
C GLY A 119 -19.49 33.63 -6.85
N LEU A 120 -18.51 32.86 -7.34
CA LEU A 120 -17.11 32.94 -6.89
C LEU A 120 -16.52 34.37 -6.91
N PRO A 121 -16.73 35.21 -7.94
CA PRO A 121 -16.23 36.58 -7.93
C PRO A 121 -16.78 37.44 -6.77
N SER A 122 -18.06 37.29 -6.43
CA SER A 122 -18.70 38.02 -5.32
C SER A 122 -18.10 37.61 -3.98
N ILE A 123 -17.95 36.31 -3.77
CA ILE A 123 -17.34 35.76 -2.54
C ILE A 123 -15.89 36.22 -2.42
N TYR A 124 -15.16 36.26 -3.53
CA TYR A 124 -13.79 36.79 -3.53
C TYR A 124 -13.75 38.24 -3.06
N THR A 125 -14.62 39.12 -3.60
CA THR A 125 -14.67 40.52 -3.17
C THR A 125 -15.07 40.67 -1.71
N GLU A 126 -16.03 39.88 -1.22
CA GLU A 126 -16.46 39.90 0.18
C GLU A 126 -15.36 39.46 1.13
N ILE A 127 -14.59 38.43 0.77
CA ILE A 127 -13.43 37.98 1.55
C ILE A 127 -12.34 39.06 1.55
N VAL A 128 -12.06 39.70 0.40
CA VAL A 128 -11.08 40.78 0.31
C VAL A 128 -11.49 41.96 1.19
N ASP A 129 -12.76 42.36 1.16
CA ASP A 129 -13.29 43.45 1.97
C ASP A 129 -13.24 43.12 3.47
N ALA A 130 -13.59 41.89 3.85
CA ALA A 130 -13.44 41.42 5.23
C ALA A 130 -11.97 41.42 5.67
N VAL A 131 -11.05 40.95 4.83
CA VAL A 131 -9.62 40.95 5.14
C VAL A 131 -9.08 42.37 5.28
N LYS A 132 -9.49 43.30 4.40
CA LYS A 132 -9.13 44.73 4.50
C LYS A 132 -9.63 45.38 5.78
N GLN A 133 -10.77 44.94 6.30
CA GLN A 133 -11.32 45.45 7.56
C GLN A 133 -10.48 45.04 8.78
N TYR A 134 -9.87 43.84 8.75
CA TYR A 134 -9.10 43.30 9.89
C TYR A 134 -7.58 43.32 9.70
N THR A 135 -7.09 43.55 8.48
CA THR A 135 -5.66 43.51 8.12
C THR A 135 -5.34 44.60 7.11
N SER A 136 -4.18 45.25 7.24
CA SER A 136 -3.67 46.24 6.28
C SER A 136 -3.17 45.64 4.95
N PHE A 137 -3.51 44.38 4.67
CA PHE A 137 -2.99 43.62 3.55
C PHE A 137 -3.90 43.79 2.33
N ASP A 138 -3.37 44.39 1.25
CA ASP A 138 -4.11 44.56 0.00
C ASP A 138 -3.95 43.29 -0.85
N MET A 139 -5.00 42.46 -0.88
CA MET A 139 -5.02 41.29 -1.74
C MET A 139 -5.06 41.69 -3.22
N PRO A 140 -4.39 40.96 -4.12
CA PRO A 140 -4.42 41.24 -5.55
C PRO A 140 -5.87 41.20 -6.06
N LYS A 141 -6.27 42.17 -6.88
CA LYS A 141 -7.58 42.14 -7.53
C LYS A 141 -7.57 41.07 -8.61
N ILE A 142 -8.34 40.01 -8.41
CA ILE A 142 -8.50 38.96 -9.43
C ILE A 142 -9.89 39.12 -10.04
N GLU A 143 -10.00 40.08 -10.95
CA GLU A 143 -11.29 40.49 -11.55
C GLU A 143 -11.90 39.40 -12.46
N ASN A 144 -11.12 38.40 -12.88
CA ASN A 144 -11.53 37.38 -13.84
C ASN A 144 -11.53 35.94 -13.31
N LEU A 145 -11.41 35.71 -11.99
CA LEU A 145 -11.33 34.36 -11.40
C LEU A 145 -12.49 33.45 -11.84
N GLY A 146 -13.72 33.96 -11.76
CA GLY A 146 -14.92 33.22 -12.17
C GLY A 146 -14.93 32.92 -13.68
N MET A 147 -14.53 33.87 -14.51
CA MET A 147 -14.49 33.69 -15.98
C MET A 147 -13.33 32.81 -16.45
N GLU A 148 -12.18 32.85 -15.77
CA GLU A 148 -11.02 32.01 -16.07
C GLU A 148 -11.25 30.57 -15.60
N ILE A 149 -11.84 30.38 -14.41
CA ILE A 149 -12.34 29.07 -13.97
C ILE A 149 -13.44 28.59 -14.90
N PHE A 150 -14.42 29.42 -15.25
CA PHE A 150 -15.49 29.02 -16.17
C PHE A 150 -14.95 28.67 -17.54
N LYS A 151 -13.99 29.42 -18.09
CA LYS A 151 -13.33 29.11 -19.35
C LYS A 151 -12.57 27.78 -19.27
N ASN A 152 -11.78 27.55 -18.21
CA ASN A 152 -11.05 26.29 -18.01
C ASN A 152 -11.98 25.10 -17.74
N VAL A 153 -13.08 25.31 -17.02
CA VAL A 153 -14.13 24.32 -16.77
C VAL A 153 -14.88 24.03 -18.07
N GLN A 154 -15.21 25.05 -18.87
CA GLN A 154 -15.92 24.94 -20.14
C GLN A 154 -15.07 24.28 -21.25
N THR A 155 -13.76 24.55 -21.28
CA THR A 155 -12.80 23.85 -22.13
C THR A 155 -12.38 22.49 -21.56
N SER A 156 -12.87 22.12 -20.37
CA SER A 156 -12.59 20.81 -19.80
C SER A 156 -13.44 19.77 -20.53
N TRP A 157 -12.85 18.60 -20.76
CA TRP A 157 -13.51 17.40 -21.23
C TRP A 157 -14.89 17.15 -20.58
N ILE A 158 -15.10 17.55 -19.32
CA ILE A 158 -16.33 17.35 -18.56
C ILE A 158 -17.53 18.16 -19.10
N THR A 159 -17.35 19.42 -19.52
CA THR A 159 -18.46 20.27 -20.03
C THR A 159 -18.75 20.05 -21.49
N ASP A 160 -17.75 19.74 -22.32
CA ASP A 160 -17.99 19.34 -23.70
C ASP A 160 -18.74 18.01 -23.74
N PHE A 161 -18.37 17.05 -22.88
CA PHE A 161 -19.08 15.78 -22.77
C PHE A 161 -20.47 15.95 -22.14
N ALA A 162 -20.63 16.65 -21.02
CA ALA A 162 -21.95 16.81 -20.38
C ALA A 162 -22.89 17.76 -21.14
N GLY A 163 -22.37 18.86 -21.67
CA GLY A 163 -23.12 19.86 -22.42
C GLY A 163 -23.59 19.34 -23.76
N GLN A 164 -22.69 18.86 -24.63
CA GLN A 164 -23.08 18.31 -25.93
C GLN A 164 -23.79 16.95 -25.82
N ALA A 165 -23.44 16.11 -24.83
CA ALA A 165 -24.16 14.85 -24.65
C ALA A 165 -25.60 15.07 -24.22
N LEU A 166 -25.90 16.04 -23.36
CA LEU A 166 -27.28 16.28 -22.93
C LEU A 166 -28.10 17.10 -23.93
N THR A 167 -27.48 17.97 -24.74
CA THR A 167 -28.22 18.84 -25.67
C THR A 167 -28.37 18.30 -27.09
N THR A 168 -27.63 17.24 -27.47
CA THR A 168 -27.68 16.68 -28.83
C THR A 168 -28.00 15.20 -28.80
N THR A 169 -28.97 14.75 -29.61
CA THR A 169 -29.36 13.33 -29.72
C THR A 169 -28.15 12.41 -30.00
N MET A 170 -27.24 12.86 -30.87
CA MET A 170 -25.99 12.14 -31.19
C MET A 170 -25.02 12.07 -30.00
N GLY A 171 -25.02 13.10 -29.16
CA GLY A 171 -24.21 13.17 -27.95
C GLY A 171 -24.73 12.21 -26.87
N VAL A 172 -26.05 12.16 -26.64
CA VAL A 172 -26.67 11.19 -25.72
C VAL A 172 -26.31 9.77 -26.15
N PHE A 173 -26.42 9.49 -27.46
CA PHE A 173 -26.10 8.17 -28.00
C PHE A 173 -24.62 7.80 -27.80
N SER A 174 -23.71 8.73 -28.07
CA SER A 174 -22.26 8.53 -27.87
C SER A 174 -21.91 8.31 -26.39
N PHE A 175 -22.54 9.07 -25.49
CA PHE A 175 -22.40 8.89 -24.04
C PHE A 175 -22.89 7.50 -23.59
N LEU A 176 -24.07 7.08 -24.06
CA LEU A 176 -24.62 5.76 -23.75
C LEU A 176 -23.73 4.63 -24.28
N LEU A 177 -23.16 4.77 -25.49
CA LEU A 177 -22.22 3.80 -26.03
C LEU A 177 -20.92 3.75 -25.22
N ASN A 178 -20.36 4.88 -24.81
CA ASN A 178 -19.17 4.92 -23.97
C ASN A 178 -19.45 4.29 -22.59
N LEU A 179 -20.55 4.70 -21.94
CA LEU A 179 -21.00 4.13 -20.66
C LEU A 179 -21.22 2.61 -20.76
N LEU A 180 -21.90 2.15 -21.83
CA LEU A 180 -22.10 0.74 -22.09
C LEU A 180 -20.78 0.01 -22.27
N THR A 181 -19.82 0.60 -22.98
CA THR A 181 -18.48 0.04 -23.18
C THR A 181 -17.75 -0.13 -21.84
N VAL A 182 -17.70 0.92 -21.02
CA VAL A 182 -17.10 0.87 -19.67
C VAL A 182 -17.77 -0.19 -18.81
N LEU A 183 -19.11 -0.22 -18.77
CA LEU A 183 -19.86 -1.22 -18.01
C LEU A 183 -19.60 -2.64 -18.51
N MET A 184 -19.52 -2.84 -19.82
CA MET A 184 -19.28 -4.17 -20.41
C MET A 184 -17.85 -4.65 -20.13
N VAL A 185 -16.85 -3.79 -20.29
CA VAL A 185 -15.45 -4.10 -19.96
C VAL A 185 -15.32 -4.41 -18.47
N THR A 186 -15.91 -3.59 -17.62
CA THR A 186 -15.96 -3.82 -16.16
C THR A 186 -16.60 -5.17 -15.83
N TYR A 187 -17.74 -5.47 -16.45
CA TYR A 187 -18.45 -6.74 -16.29
C TYR A 187 -17.56 -7.93 -16.69
N TYR A 188 -16.91 -7.88 -17.85
CA TYR A 188 -16.05 -8.97 -18.27
C TYR A 188 -14.85 -9.14 -17.36
N ILE A 189 -14.19 -8.07 -16.92
CA ILE A 189 -13.05 -8.14 -16.01
C ILE A 189 -13.47 -8.77 -14.67
N SER A 190 -14.57 -8.30 -14.09
CA SER A 190 -15.09 -8.80 -12.81
C SER A 190 -15.58 -10.26 -12.90
N ALA A 191 -16.36 -10.60 -13.93
CA ALA A 191 -16.91 -11.93 -14.14
C ALA A 191 -15.83 -12.95 -14.55
N ALA A 192 -14.88 -12.56 -15.40
CA ALA A 192 -13.82 -13.43 -15.91
C ALA A 192 -12.59 -13.51 -15.01
N GLY A 193 -12.54 -12.77 -13.89
CA GLY A 193 -11.38 -12.73 -12.97
C GLY A 193 -10.69 -14.09 -12.72
N PRO A 194 -11.41 -15.17 -12.33
CA PRO A 194 -10.79 -16.47 -12.10
C PRO A 194 -10.25 -17.14 -13.37
N LYS A 195 -10.93 -16.95 -14.51
CA LYS A 195 -10.46 -17.47 -15.81
C LYS A 195 -9.21 -16.73 -16.26
N MET A 196 -9.17 -15.40 -16.07
CA MET A 196 -8.02 -14.57 -16.40
C MET A 196 -6.79 -14.97 -15.57
N ARG A 197 -6.97 -15.16 -14.25
CA ARG A 197 -5.90 -15.67 -13.37
C ARG A 197 -5.36 -17.03 -13.83
N ARG A 198 -6.25 -17.96 -14.19
CA ARG A 198 -5.86 -19.30 -14.69
C ARG A 198 -5.07 -19.20 -15.99
N SER A 199 -5.53 -18.39 -16.94
CA SER A 199 -4.85 -18.19 -18.22
C SER A 199 -3.44 -17.63 -18.04
N LEU A 200 -3.24 -16.68 -17.12
CA LEU A 200 -1.92 -16.12 -16.83
C LEU A 200 -1.00 -17.13 -16.11
N CYS A 201 -1.56 -17.97 -15.23
CA CYS A 201 -0.79 -19.00 -14.54
C CYS A 201 -0.25 -20.08 -15.51
N GLN A 202 -0.91 -20.32 -16.65
CA GLN A 202 -0.49 -21.34 -17.63
C GLN A 202 0.89 -21.05 -18.24
N TRP A 203 1.36 -19.81 -18.20
CA TRP A 203 2.67 -19.41 -18.72
C TRP A 203 3.78 -19.41 -17.66
N LEU A 204 3.47 -19.78 -16.42
CA LEU A 204 4.38 -19.74 -15.28
C LEU A 204 4.68 -21.16 -14.78
N GLY A 205 5.91 -21.40 -14.31
CA GLY A 205 6.28 -22.66 -13.65
C GLY A 205 5.58 -22.84 -12.29
N PRO A 206 5.45 -24.08 -11.76
CA PRO A 206 4.63 -24.38 -10.58
C PRO A 206 4.93 -23.54 -9.32
N ASN A 207 6.21 -23.33 -9.00
CA ASN A 207 6.61 -22.51 -7.84
C ASN A 207 6.27 -21.01 -8.04
N THR A 208 6.35 -20.52 -9.28
CA THR A 208 6.01 -19.13 -9.62
C THR A 208 4.51 -18.91 -9.66
N GLN A 209 3.71 -19.92 -10.04
CA GLN A 209 2.24 -19.85 -10.02
C GLN A 209 1.70 -19.55 -8.62
N ARG A 210 2.23 -20.20 -7.58
CA ARG A 210 1.79 -19.97 -6.18
C ARG A 210 2.11 -18.54 -5.72
N ARG A 211 3.34 -18.07 -5.97
CA ARG A 211 3.75 -16.69 -5.65
C ARG A 211 2.92 -15.67 -6.42
N PHE A 212 2.66 -15.91 -7.69
CA PHE A 212 1.80 -15.06 -8.52
C PHE A 212 0.37 -15.01 -8.00
N LEU A 213 -0.23 -16.16 -7.64
CA LEU A 213 -1.59 -16.21 -7.10
C LEU A 213 -1.69 -15.48 -5.76
N LEU A 214 -0.70 -15.65 -4.87
CA LEU A 214 -0.64 -14.92 -3.60
C LEU A 214 -0.49 -13.41 -3.85
N GLY A 215 0.44 -13.00 -4.72
CA GLY A 215 0.61 -11.59 -5.07
C GLY A 215 -0.66 -10.99 -5.66
N TRP A 216 -1.31 -11.70 -6.59
CA TRP A 216 -2.57 -11.28 -7.19
C TRP A 216 -3.67 -11.08 -6.15
N THR A 217 -3.89 -12.06 -5.27
CA THR A 217 -4.96 -11.99 -4.27
C THR A 217 -4.71 -10.89 -3.26
N VAL A 218 -3.47 -10.75 -2.79
CA VAL A 218 -3.08 -9.69 -1.84
C VAL A 218 -3.27 -8.30 -2.45
N VAL A 219 -2.79 -8.08 -3.69
CA VAL A 219 -2.95 -6.80 -4.39
C VAL A 219 -4.44 -6.50 -4.61
N GLN A 220 -5.19 -7.47 -5.13
CA GLN A 220 -6.61 -7.30 -5.39
C GLN A 220 -7.39 -6.97 -4.11
N GLU A 221 -7.15 -7.69 -3.01
CA GLU A 221 -7.84 -7.47 -1.74
C GLU A 221 -7.51 -6.10 -1.15
N GLN A 222 -6.25 -5.65 -1.24
CA GLN A 222 -5.86 -4.32 -0.79
C GLN A 222 -6.51 -3.20 -1.61
N ILE A 223 -6.49 -3.28 -2.94
CA ILE A 223 -7.10 -2.24 -3.78
C ILE A 223 -8.63 -2.24 -3.61
N SER A 224 -9.26 -3.40 -3.70
CA SER A 224 -10.72 -3.52 -3.59
C SER A 224 -11.22 -3.09 -2.22
N GLY A 225 -10.55 -3.52 -1.14
CA GLY A 225 -10.86 -3.10 0.22
C GLY A 225 -10.69 -1.59 0.39
N PHE A 226 -9.59 -1.01 -0.10
CA PHE A 226 -9.35 0.43 -0.06
C PHE A 226 -10.45 1.21 -0.79
N LEU A 227 -10.72 0.90 -2.07
CA LEU A 227 -11.71 1.60 -2.87
C LEU A 227 -13.12 1.48 -2.27
N PHE A 228 -13.48 0.31 -1.77
CA PHE A 228 -14.78 0.07 -1.14
C PHE A 228 -14.93 0.87 0.17
N SER A 229 -13.96 0.78 1.08
CA SER A 229 -13.97 1.53 2.34
C SER A 229 -13.98 3.04 2.10
N ARG A 230 -13.20 3.53 1.12
CA ARG A 230 -13.15 4.95 0.75
C ARG A 230 -14.47 5.41 0.14
N SER A 231 -15.09 4.61 -0.74
CA SER A 231 -16.39 4.96 -1.31
C SER A 231 -17.49 5.09 -0.24
N ILE A 232 -17.51 4.18 0.74
CA ILE A 232 -18.47 4.23 1.86
C ILE A 232 -18.24 5.48 2.73
N LEU A 233 -17.00 5.74 3.14
CA LEU A 233 -16.68 6.92 3.95
C LEU A 233 -16.99 8.22 3.19
N ALA A 234 -16.68 8.29 1.89
CA ALA A 234 -17.01 9.43 1.05
C ALA A 234 -18.53 9.67 0.99
N ALA A 235 -19.33 8.60 0.86
CA ALA A 235 -20.78 8.69 0.85
C ALA A 235 -21.34 9.16 2.20
N ILE A 236 -20.81 8.64 3.32
CA ILE A 236 -21.22 9.08 4.67
C ILE A 236 -20.83 10.55 4.87
N ASN A 237 -19.61 10.95 4.49
CA ASN A 237 -19.13 12.32 4.62
C ASN A 237 -19.97 13.29 3.77
N ALA A 238 -20.17 12.98 2.50
CA ALA A 238 -21.01 13.78 1.62
C ALA A 238 -22.45 13.89 2.15
N THR A 239 -23.02 12.82 2.68
CA THR A 239 -24.39 12.85 3.24
C THR A 239 -24.45 13.71 4.52
N CYS A 240 -23.54 13.49 5.47
CA CYS A 240 -23.51 14.26 6.72
C CYS A 240 -23.25 15.75 6.45
N THR A 241 -22.32 16.06 5.56
CA THR A 241 -22.00 17.44 5.16
C THR A 241 -23.18 18.08 4.43
N ALA A 242 -23.85 17.36 3.53
CA ALA A 242 -25.03 17.87 2.82
C ALA A 242 -26.16 18.24 3.80
N VAL A 243 -26.50 17.31 4.70
CA VAL A 243 -27.53 17.54 5.72
C VAL A 243 -27.18 18.73 6.62
N PHE A 244 -25.93 18.82 7.06
CA PHE A 244 -25.50 19.93 7.90
C PHE A 244 -25.61 21.28 7.17
N LEU A 245 -25.03 21.39 5.96
CA LEU A 245 -25.06 22.61 5.16
C LEU A 245 -26.50 23.04 4.82
N GLU A 246 -27.39 22.09 4.57
CA GLU A 246 -28.80 22.39 4.30
C GLU A 246 -29.54 22.91 5.54
N ILE A 247 -29.27 22.35 6.74
CA ILE A 247 -29.85 22.82 8.00
C ILE A 247 -29.46 24.27 8.31
N ILE A 248 -28.21 24.65 8.05
CA ILE A 248 -27.73 26.02 8.27
C ILE A 248 -27.98 26.94 7.06
N HIS A 249 -28.70 26.46 6.04
CA HIS A 249 -29.04 27.18 4.81
C HIS A 249 -27.83 27.80 4.10
N VAL A 250 -26.72 27.04 4.02
CA VAL A 250 -25.58 27.43 3.18
C VAL A 250 -25.91 27.14 1.72
N PRO A 251 -25.71 28.09 0.80
CA PRO A 251 -25.96 27.87 -0.62
C PRO A 251 -25.02 26.80 -1.18
N TYR A 252 -25.46 26.12 -2.24
CA TYR A 252 -24.66 25.11 -2.94
C TYR A 252 -24.27 23.91 -2.06
N TRP A 253 -25.10 23.58 -1.07
CA TRP A 253 -24.85 22.49 -0.12
C TRP A 253 -24.55 21.15 -0.82
N LEU A 254 -25.21 20.84 -1.94
CA LEU A 254 -25.05 19.56 -2.62
C LEU A 254 -23.67 19.40 -3.29
N PRO A 255 -23.24 20.30 -4.18
CA PRO A 255 -21.90 20.19 -4.76
C PRO A 255 -20.78 20.40 -3.74
N LEU A 256 -20.96 21.28 -2.75
CA LEU A 256 -19.98 21.47 -1.68
C LEU A 256 -19.80 20.19 -0.85
N ALA A 257 -20.89 19.52 -0.50
CA ALA A 257 -20.84 18.28 0.26
C ALA A 257 -20.26 17.10 -0.55
N LEU A 258 -20.63 16.97 -1.83
CA LEU A 258 -20.03 15.98 -2.73
C LEU A 258 -18.53 16.22 -2.89
N PHE A 259 -18.12 17.47 -3.10
CA PHE A 259 -16.71 17.84 -3.18
C PHE A 259 -15.97 17.50 -1.88
N CYS A 260 -16.51 17.92 -0.73
CA CYS A 260 -15.93 17.62 0.58
C CYS A 260 -15.76 16.11 0.80
N GLY A 261 -16.81 15.31 0.56
CA GLY A 261 -16.77 13.86 0.77
C GLY A 261 -15.78 13.14 -0.16
N ILE A 262 -15.75 13.49 -1.45
CA ILE A 262 -14.85 12.87 -2.43
C ILE A 262 -13.40 13.29 -2.18
N VAL A 263 -13.14 14.60 -2.04
CA VAL A 263 -11.77 15.11 -1.89
C VAL A 263 -11.17 14.70 -0.55
N SER A 264 -11.92 14.79 0.54
CA SER A 264 -11.46 14.35 1.87
C SER A 264 -11.02 12.90 1.84
N GLN A 265 -11.76 12.07 1.10
CA GLN A 265 -11.52 10.65 1.14
C GLN A 265 -10.51 10.17 0.10
N PHE A 266 -10.47 10.71 -1.11
CA PHE A 266 -9.56 10.21 -2.15
C PHE A 266 -8.23 10.98 -2.25
N VAL A 267 -8.11 12.15 -1.62
CA VAL A 267 -6.85 12.92 -1.59
C VAL A 267 -6.16 12.74 -0.22
N PRO A 268 -5.05 12.00 -0.13
CA PRO A 268 -4.41 11.69 1.15
C PRO A 268 -3.78 12.93 1.77
N THR A 269 -3.76 12.99 3.11
CA THR A 269 -3.13 14.04 3.95
C THR A 269 -3.72 15.45 3.81
N VAL A 270 -3.96 15.91 2.58
CA VAL A 270 -4.40 17.28 2.28
C VAL A 270 -5.90 17.33 1.97
N GLY A 271 -6.51 16.20 1.60
CA GLY A 271 -7.89 16.14 1.13
C GLY A 271 -8.91 16.69 2.11
N THR A 272 -8.78 16.38 3.40
CA THR A 272 -9.69 16.89 4.43
C THR A 272 -9.60 18.41 4.56
N TYR A 273 -8.39 18.96 4.46
CA TYR A 273 -8.18 20.41 4.54
C TYR A 273 -8.75 21.12 3.31
N ILE A 274 -8.47 20.63 2.10
CA ILE A 274 -8.98 21.23 0.86
C ILE A 274 -10.50 21.02 0.74
N GLY A 275 -10.96 19.79 1.01
CA GLY A 275 -12.36 19.40 0.94
C GLY A 275 -13.22 20.16 1.95
N GLY A 276 -12.70 20.41 3.15
CA GLY A 276 -13.37 21.19 4.18
C GLY A 276 -13.24 22.71 4.03
N ALA A 277 -12.16 23.20 3.42
CA ALA A 277 -11.96 24.63 3.21
C ALA A 277 -13.04 25.24 2.31
N LEU A 278 -13.42 24.55 1.23
CA LEU A 278 -14.39 25.08 0.28
C LEU A 278 -15.78 25.34 0.94
N PRO A 279 -16.41 24.38 1.64
CA PRO A 279 -17.63 24.65 2.40
C PRO A 279 -17.52 25.76 3.44
N VAL A 280 -16.39 25.85 4.16
CA VAL A 280 -16.15 26.89 5.17
C VAL A 280 -16.10 28.28 4.52
N LEU A 281 -15.40 28.40 3.39
CA LEU A 281 -15.30 29.66 2.65
C LEU A 281 -16.65 30.12 2.12
N PHE A 282 -17.43 29.20 1.54
CA PHE A 282 -18.76 29.54 1.04
C PHE A 282 -19.72 29.93 2.17
N ALA A 283 -19.71 29.20 3.29
CA ALA A 283 -20.53 29.55 4.44
C ALA A 283 -20.14 30.90 5.07
N TRP A 284 -18.85 31.21 5.10
CA TRP A 284 -18.36 32.51 5.57
C TRP A 284 -18.79 33.64 4.65
N GLY A 285 -18.56 33.51 3.33
CA GLY A 285 -18.92 34.55 2.36
C GLY A 285 -20.42 34.82 2.36
N SER A 286 -21.25 33.78 2.21
CA SER A 286 -22.68 33.97 1.99
C SER A 286 -23.48 34.34 3.24
N ASN A 287 -23.13 33.78 4.41
CA ASN A 287 -23.96 33.89 5.63
C ASN A 287 -23.22 34.59 6.78
N GLY A 288 -21.91 34.89 6.63
CA GLY A 288 -21.10 35.58 7.62
C GLY A 288 -20.20 34.67 8.46
N LEU A 289 -19.34 35.29 9.27
CA LEU A 289 -18.23 34.61 9.96
C LEU A 289 -18.68 33.46 10.87
N TRP A 290 -19.80 33.62 11.58
CA TRP A 290 -20.30 32.58 12.49
C TRP A 290 -20.76 31.31 11.79
N TYR A 291 -21.25 31.41 10.56
CA TYR A 291 -21.60 30.23 9.75
C TYR A 291 -20.35 29.50 9.29
N GLY A 292 -19.32 30.24 8.86
CA GLY A 292 -17.99 29.67 8.55
C GLY A 292 -17.39 28.92 9.73
N VAL A 293 -17.42 29.53 10.93
CA VAL A 293 -16.97 28.87 12.18
C VAL A 293 -17.82 27.65 12.51
N GLY A 294 -19.14 27.72 12.34
CA GLY A 294 -20.04 26.58 12.54
C GLY A 294 -19.71 25.38 11.64
N VAL A 295 -19.46 25.64 10.35
CA VAL A 295 -19.02 24.60 9.40
C VAL A 295 -17.64 24.05 9.76
N LEU A 296 -16.71 24.91 10.17
CA LEU A 296 -15.37 24.48 10.60
C LEU A 296 -15.46 23.54 11.81
N VAL A 297 -16.23 23.91 12.84
CA VAL A 297 -16.43 23.08 14.04
C VAL A 297 -17.10 21.76 13.67
N PHE A 298 -18.11 21.79 12.79
CA PHE A 298 -18.74 20.57 12.29
C PHE A 298 -17.73 19.65 11.60
N ILE A 299 -16.90 20.16 10.68
CA ILE A 299 -15.89 19.37 9.97
C ILE A 299 -14.88 18.77 10.95
N ILE A 300 -14.43 19.54 11.95
CA ILE A 300 -13.50 19.04 12.98
C ILE A 300 -14.16 17.90 13.76
N VAL A 301 -15.38 18.08 14.25
CA VAL A 301 -16.11 17.06 15.01
C VAL A 301 -16.37 15.81 14.15
N TYR A 302 -16.81 16.01 12.90
CA TYR A 302 -17.02 14.94 11.94
C TYR A 302 -15.73 14.16 11.69
N GLN A 303 -14.60 14.84 11.49
CA GLN A 303 -13.31 14.20 11.27
C GLN A 303 -12.88 13.37 12.48
N GLN A 304 -13.16 13.83 13.70
CA GLN A 304 -12.90 13.02 14.90
C GLN A 304 -13.78 11.78 14.95
N ILE A 305 -15.07 11.89 14.62
CA ILE A 305 -15.98 10.74 14.53
C ILE A 305 -15.51 9.76 13.44
N GLU A 306 -15.09 10.29 12.29
CA GLU A 306 -14.57 9.49 11.20
C GLU A 306 -13.33 8.72 11.65
N ASN A 307 -12.35 9.42 12.22
CA ASN A 307 -11.07 8.83 12.63
C ASN A 307 -11.22 7.81 13.77
N LEU A 308 -12.10 8.07 14.75
CA LEU A 308 -12.25 7.24 15.95
C LEU A 308 -13.25 6.09 15.79
N ILE A 309 -14.28 6.25 14.96
CA ILE A 309 -15.41 5.31 14.89
C ILE A 309 -15.60 4.74 13.48
N LEU A 310 -15.71 5.58 12.46
CA LEU A 310 -16.08 5.12 11.11
C LEU A 310 -14.93 4.41 10.42
N SER A 311 -13.74 5.03 10.43
CA SER A 311 -12.52 4.49 9.83
C SER A 311 -12.17 3.10 10.37
N PRO A 312 -12.07 2.86 11.70
CA PRO A 312 -11.76 1.51 12.19
C PRO A 312 -12.87 0.49 11.94
N LYS A 313 -14.14 0.89 11.79
CA LYS A 313 -15.24 -0.05 11.47
C LYS A 313 -15.29 -0.42 9.99
N VAL A 314 -15.05 0.54 9.10
CA VAL A 314 -15.20 0.37 7.66
C VAL A 314 -13.88 -0.04 7.00
N SER A 315 -12.75 0.36 7.57
CA SER A 315 -11.41 0.17 7.01
C SER A 315 -10.62 -0.98 7.66
N GLN A 316 -11.25 -1.98 8.27
CA GLN A 316 -10.56 -3.11 8.94
C GLN A 316 -9.55 -3.91 8.07
N ARG A 317 -9.42 -3.59 6.77
CA ARG A 317 -8.45 -4.15 5.81
C ARG A 317 -7.59 -3.08 5.11
N THR A 318 -7.10 -2.06 5.82
CA THR A 318 -6.35 -0.97 5.16
C THR A 318 -4.96 -1.38 4.68
N MET A 319 -4.52 -0.75 3.58
CA MET A 319 -3.13 -0.73 3.12
C MET A 319 -2.20 -0.13 4.18
N ASP A 320 -1.21 -0.90 4.61
CA ASP A 320 -0.13 -0.44 5.48
C ASP A 320 0.95 0.25 4.65
N LEU A 321 0.65 1.48 4.23
CA LEU A 321 1.54 2.35 3.46
C LEU A 321 2.22 3.36 4.38
N ASN A 322 3.52 3.53 4.23
CA ASN A 322 4.23 4.64 4.85
C ASN A 322 3.63 5.98 4.33
N PRO A 323 3.17 6.89 5.22
CA PRO A 323 2.56 8.16 4.82
C PRO A 323 3.42 9.01 3.89
N CYS A 324 4.75 8.98 4.07
CA CYS A 324 5.68 9.72 3.21
C CYS A 324 5.69 9.15 1.78
N VAL A 325 5.70 7.82 1.64
CA VAL A 325 5.66 7.14 0.35
C VAL A 325 4.32 7.40 -0.35
N ALA A 326 3.22 7.33 0.40
CA ALA A 326 1.88 7.66 -0.08
C ALA A 326 1.80 9.10 -0.61
N PHE A 327 2.33 10.08 0.14
CA PHE A 327 2.35 11.48 -0.26
C PHE A 327 3.19 11.73 -1.51
N LEU A 328 4.43 11.21 -1.55
CA LEU A 328 5.31 11.34 -2.71
C LEU A 328 4.71 10.68 -3.95
N ALA A 329 4.08 9.51 -3.80
CA ALA A 329 3.41 8.85 -4.90
C ALA A 329 2.28 9.69 -5.51
N VAL A 330 1.48 10.36 -4.68
CA VAL A 330 0.41 11.26 -5.14
C VAL A 330 0.98 12.44 -5.92
N LEU A 331 2.09 13.03 -5.45
CA LEU A 331 2.76 14.12 -6.16
C LEU A 331 3.34 13.67 -7.50
N VAL A 332 4.05 12.54 -7.53
CA VAL A 332 4.68 12.02 -8.75
C VAL A 332 3.64 11.59 -9.77
N MET A 333 2.67 10.77 -9.38
CA MET A 333 1.61 10.33 -10.29
C MET A 333 0.70 11.48 -10.69
N GLY A 334 0.44 12.43 -9.78
CA GLY A 334 -0.29 13.65 -10.06
C GLY A 334 0.40 14.54 -11.10
N ALA A 335 1.73 14.65 -11.05
CA ALA A 335 2.50 15.40 -12.04
C ALA A 335 2.55 14.68 -13.41
N LEU A 336 2.60 13.34 -13.42
CA LEU A 336 2.70 12.56 -14.65
C LEU A 336 1.36 12.40 -15.39
N PHE A 337 0.28 12.14 -14.66
CA PHE A 337 -1.03 11.79 -15.23
C PHE A 337 -2.17 12.70 -14.75
N GLY A 338 -1.84 13.85 -14.14
CA GLY A 338 -2.80 14.82 -13.65
C GLY A 338 -3.66 14.32 -12.48
N ALA A 339 -4.87 14.85 -12.35
CA ALA A 339 -5.80 14.49 -11.27
C ALA A 339 -6.08 12.99 -11.19
N LEU A 340 -6.16 12.32 -12.35
CA LEU A 340 -6.40 10.89 -12.43
C LEU A 340 -5.19 10.11 -11.89
N GLY A 341 -3.96 10.52 -12.23
CA GLY A 341 -2.75 9.96 -11.62
C GLY A 341 -2.70 10.09 -10.11
N ALA A 342 -3.03 11.27 -9.59
CA ALA A 342 -3.09 11.52 -8.15
C ALA A 342 -4.11 10.61 -7.45
N PHE A 343 -5.28 10.41 -8.04
CA PHE A 343 -6.32 9.50 -7.53
C PHE A 343 -5.86 8.03 -7.52
N LEU A 344 -5.16 7.59 -8.58
CA LEU A 344 -4.67 6.22 -8.69
C LEU A 344 -3.36 5.96 -7.93
N ALA A 345 -2.74 6.99 -7.35
CA ALA A 345 -1.42 6.90 -6.74
C ALA A 345 -1.36 5.88 -5.60
N LEU A 346 -2.33 5.91 -4.68
CA LEU A 346 -2.32 4.99 -3.53
C LEU A 346 -2.51 3.53 -3.94
N PRO A 347 -3.53 3.17 -4.74
CA PRO A 347 -3.72 1.78 -5.13
C PRO A 347 -2.55 1.24 -5.96
N VAL A 348 -1.98 2.05 -6.86
CA VAL A 348 -0.81 1.65 -7.66
C VAL A 348 0.42 1.44 -6.78
N THR A 349 0.70 2.36 -5.85
CA THR A 349 1.86 2.27 -4.94
C THR A 349 1.73 1.09 -3.98
N ALA A 350 0.54 0.93 -3.40
CA ALA A 350 0.00 -0.29 -2.82
C ALA A 350 0.39 -1.58 -3.53
N SER A 351 -0.05 -1.66 -4.78
CA SER A 351 0.17 -2.82 -5.63
C SER A 351 1.66 -3.10 -5.82
N MET A 352 2.43 -2.04 -6.08
CA MET A 352 3.86 -2.14 -6.29
C MET A 352 4.57 -2.63 -5.02
N GLN A 353 4.25 -2.06 -3.86
CA GLN A 353 4.81 -2.49 -2.56
C GLN A 353 4.45 -3.94 -2.24
N ALA A 354 3.20 -4.35 -2.49
CA ALA A 354 2.76 -5.73 -2.29
C ALA A 354 3.50 -6.71 -3.21
N ILE A 355 3.69 -6.36 -4.48
CA ILE A 355 4.49 -7.14 -5.43
C ILE A 355 5.93 -7.25 -4.91
N PHE A 356 6.56 -6.12 -4.53
CA PHE A 356 7.90 -6.14 -3.94
C PHE A 356 7.96 -7.05 -2.71
N LYS A 357 6.97 -6.99 -1.81
CA LYS A 357 6.94 -7.83 -0.60
C LYS A 357 6.83 -9.33 -0.91
N VAL A 358 6.19 -9.71 -2.02
CA VAL A 358 6.04 -11.12 -2.44
C VAL A 358 7.28 -11.66 -3.15
N TYR A 359 7.99 -10.83 -3.90
CA TYR A 359 9.16 -11.25 -4.67
C TYR A 359 10.50 -11.03 -3.96
N THR A 360 10.54 -10.21 -2.89
CA THR A 360 11.77 -9.94 -2.13
C THR A 360 11.87 -10.87 -0.93
N LYS A 361 12.97 -11.65 -0.80
CA LYS A 361 13.25 -12.42 0.42
C LYS A 361 13.42 -11.44 1.60
N ARG A 362 12.60 -11.59 2.64
CA ARG A 362 12.81 -10.90 3.92
C ARG A 362 13.79 -11.74 4.75
N TYR A 363 14.98 -11.21 4.97
CA TYR A 363 15.92 -11.79 5.91
C TYR A 363 15.50 -11.44 7.34
N ALA A 364 15.66 -12.38 8.28
CA ALA A 364 15.48 -12.09 9.69
C ALA A 364 16.47 -11.00 10.10
N LEU A 365 15.96 -9.92 10.68
CA LEU A 365 16.78 -8.82 11.17
C LEU A 365 17.62 -9.34 12.35
N VAL A 366 18.91 -9.03 12.35
CA VAL A 366 19.78 -9.28 13.50
C VAL A 366 19.35 -8.33 14.61
N GLU A 367 18.97 -8.86 15.79
CA GLU A 367 18.69 -8.05 16.97
C GLU A 367 19.98 -7.34 17.42
N SER A 368 20.19 -6.12 16.93
CA SER A 368 21.30 -5.27 17.30
C SER A 368 20.78 -4.13 18.18
N PRO A 369 21.40 -3.84 19.34
CA PRO A 369 21.08 -2.67 20.16
C PRO A 369 21.17 -1.33 19.39
N LEU A 370 21.89 -1.31 18.26
CA LEU A 370 22.01 -0.14 17.38
C LEU A 370 20.77 0.09 16.49
N MET A 371 19.86 -0.88 16.41
CA MET A 371 18.59 -0.74 15.67
C MET A 371 17.45 -0.20 16.54
N SER A 372 17.67 -0.04 17.85
CA SER A 372 16.71 0.50 18.80
C SER A 372 17.20 1.83 19.35
N ASP A 373 16.34 2.84 19.34
CA ASP A 373 16.63 4.10 20.02
C ASP A 373 16.79 3.88 21.54
N PRO A 374 17.68 4.64 22.22
CA PRO A 374 17.84 4.55 23.66
C PRO A 374 16.52 4.88 24.37
N MET A 375 16.05 3.98 25.24
CA MET A 375 14.81 4.22 26.00
C MET A 375 14.99 5.43 26.92
N PRO A 376 14.11 6.45 26.87
CA PRO A 376 14.22 7.61 27.74
C PRO A 376 13.98 7.19 29.19
N GLY A 377 14.92 7.53 30.08
CA GLY A 377 14.87 7.15 31.51
C GLY A 377 13.72 7.79 32.31
N LYS A 378 13.04 8.79 31.76
CA LYS A 378 11.79 9.36 32.30
C LYS A 378 10.82 9.63 31.17
N LYS A 379 9.55 9.24 31.36
CA LYS A 379 8.47 9.61 30.45
C LYS A 379 8.26 11.12 30.51
N SER A 380 8.12 11.77 29.34
CA SER A 380 7.75 13.18 29.29
C SER A 380 6.35 13.38 29.86
N LYS A 381 6.09 14.53 30.51
CA LYS A 381 4.76 14.89 31.02
C LYS A 381 3.67 14.87 29.93
N VAL A 382 4.07 15.10 28.68
CA VAL A 382 3.17 15.00 27.51
C VAL A 382 2.76 13.55 27.25
N VAL A 383 3.70 12.60 27.39
CA VAL A 383 3.45 11.16 27.26
C VAL A 383 2.59 10.66 28.42
N GLU A 384 2.89 11.10 29.64
CA GLU A 384 2.10 10.77 30.84
C GLU A 384 0.66 11.31 30.76
N GLY A 385 0.48 12.54 30.26
CA GLY A 385 -0.86 13.11 30.00
C GLY A 385 -1.63 12.36 28.90
N ALA A 386 -0.94 11.94 27.83
CA ALA A 386 -1.54 11.14 26.76
C ALA A 386 -1.92 9.73 27.25
N GLU A 387 -1.09 9.09 28.08
CA GLU A 387 -1.39 7.80 28.71
C GLU A 387 -2.60 7.92 29.66
N ALA A 388 -2.67 8.98 30.47
CA ALA A 388 -3.81 9.23 31.35
C ALA A 388 -5.12 9.47 30.58
N PHE A 389 -5.08 10.19 29.45
CA PHE A 389 -6.24 10.37 28.57
C PHE A 389 -6.65 9.04 27.91
N SER A 390 -5.67 8.28 27.41
CA SER A 390 -5.91 6.96 26.83
C SER A 390 -6.59 6.02 27.83
N GLU A 391 -6.09 5.99 29.07
CA GLU A 391 -6.63 5.11 30.10
C GLU A 391 -8.00 5.55 30.61
N ARG A 392 -8.28 6.87 30.72
CA ARG A 392 -9.56 7.37 31.22
C ARG A 392 -10.66 7.53 30.17
N VAL A 393 -10.32 7.75 28.90
CA VAL A 393 -11.29 8.09 27.86
C VAL A 393 -11.36 7.00 26.79
N ILE A 394 -10.22 6.57 26.28
CA ILE A 394 -10.16 5.64 25.14
C ILE A 394 -10.43 4.19 25.59
N LYS A 395 -9.80 3.74 26.68
CA LYS A 395 -9.89 2.36 27.20
C LYS A 395 -11.32 1.97 27.62
N PRO A 396 -12.09 2.82 28.35
CA PRO A 396 -13.48 2.50 28.71
C PRO A 396 -14.41 2.43 27.49
N MET A 397 -14.25 3.34 26.52
CA MET A 397 -14.99 3.28 25.25
C MET A 397 -14.64 2.02 24.44
N SER A 398 -13.36 1.64 24.43
CA SER A 398 -12.89 0.43 23.76
C SER A 398 -13.42 -0.85 24.41
N ASP A 399 -13.55 -0.89 25.73
CA ASP A 399 -14.07 -2.07 26.43
C ASP A 399 -15.58 -2.26 26.32
N HIS A 400 -16.32 -1.18 26.09
CA HIS A 400 -17.76 -1.24 25.81
C HIS A 400 -18.10 -1.46 24.33
N MET A 401 -17.10 -1.53 23.44
CA MET A 401 -17.32 -1.88 22.04
C MET A 401 -17.60 -3.38 21.88
N PRO A 402 -18.62 -3.76 21.09
CA PRO A 402 -18.90 -5.17 20.80
C PRO A 402 -17.68 -5.83 20.16
N ARG A 403 -17.47 -7.13 20.41
CA ARG A 403 -16.29 -7.89 19.94
C ARG A 403 -16.03 -7.79 18.42
N ALA A 404 -17.05 -7.48 17.60
CA ALA A 404 -16.92 -7.22 16.17
C ALA A 404 -16.27 -5.85 15.81
N ALA A 405 -16.31 -4.88 16.73
CA ALA A 405 -15.72 -3.55 16.60
C ALA A 405 -14.35 -3.43 17.28
N LYS A 406 -13.97 -4.38 18.16
CA LYS A 406 -12.58 -4.58 18.60
C LYS A 406 -11.78 -5.12 17.42
N GLY A 407 -11.34 -4.23 16.54
CA GLY A 407 -10.39 -4.56 15.49
C GLY A 407 -9.15 -5.18 16.13
N SER A 408 -8.92 -6.46 15.88
CA SER A 408 -7.64 -7.09 16.20
C SER A 408 -6.60 -6.47 15.28
N SER A 409 -6.00 -5.36 15.70
CA SER A 409 -4.85 -4.74 15.01
C SER A 409 -3.66 -5.70 14.89
N ALA A 410 -3.69 -6.84 15.60
CA ALA A 410 -2.69 -7.90 15.50
C ALA A 410 -3.05 -9.03 14.53
N HIS A 411 -4.30 -9.11 14.03
CA HIS A 411 -4.70 -10.16 13.09
C HIS A 411 -5.44 -9.53 11.92
N VAL A 412 -4.69 -9.12 10.90
CA VAL A 412 -5.24 -9.12 9.53
C VAL A 412 -5.84 -10.51 9.34
N PRO A 413 -7.16 -10.66 9.10
CA PRO A 413 -7.74 -11.96 8.80
C PRO A 413 -7.24 -12.35 7.41
N ILE A 414 -6.04 -12.92 7.38
CA ILE A 414 -5.54 -13.68 6.24
C ILE A 414 -6.64 -14.71 5.96
N SER A 415 -7.25 -14.67 4.78
CA SER A 415 -8.23 -15.67 4.38
C SER A 415 -7.62 -17.07 4.57
N ASP A 416 -8.41 -18.07 4.95
CA ASP A 416 -7.86 -19.41 5.22
C ASP A 416 -7.08 -19.96 4.00
N GLU A 417 -7.49 -19.55 2.79
CA GLU A 417 -6.75 -19.78 1.54
C GLU A 417 -5.38 -19.09 1.51
N LEU A 418 -5.27 -17.82 1.87
CA LEU A 418 -3.99 -17.10 1.95
C LEU A 418 -3.09 -17.67 3.04
N ARG A 419 -3.67 -18.16 4.16
CA ARG A 419 -2.92 -18.77 5.26
C ARG A 419 -2.36 -20.11 4.83
N ALA A 420 -3.16 -20.95 4.17
CA ALA A 420 -2.72 -22.21 3.58
C ALA A 420 -1.64 -22.01 2.50
N LEU A 421 -1.79 -20.99 1.62
CA LEU A 421 -0.79 -20.64 0.62
C LEU A 421 0.52 -20.15 1.26
N ARG A 422 0.43 -19.31 2.29
CA ARG A 422 1.59 -18.83 3.04
C ARG A 422 2.33 -19.98 3.69
N ASP A 423 1.63 -20.83 4.43
CA ASP A 423 2.23 -21.94 5.18
C ASP A 423 2.89 -22.95 4.21
N GLN A 424 2.25 -23.23 3.06
CA GLN A 424 2.88 -24.04 1.99
C GLN A 424 4.12 -23.40 1.35
N ILE A 425 4.24 -22.08 1.32
CA ILE A 425 5.43 -21.41 0.75
C ILE A 425 6.59 -21.46 1.75
N TYR A 426 6.32 -21.25 3.04
CA TYR A 426 7.36 -21.33 4.07
C TYR A 426 7.85 -22.76 4.30
N ASP A 427 6.95 -23.76 4.29
CA ASP A 427 7.35 -25.18 4.41
C ASP A 427 8.24 -25.63 3.23
N LEU A 428 8.08 -25.02 2.04
CA LEU A 428 8.91 -25.30 0.87
C LEU A 428 10.27 -24.58 0.92
N ASP A 429 10.33 -23.36 1.45
CA ASP A 429 11.62 -22.67 1.64
C ASP A 429 12.45 -23.36 2.73
N GLU A 430 11.84 -23.88 3.82
CA GLU A 430 12.54 -24.75 4.78
C GLU A 430 13.05 -26.05 4.11
N ALA A 431 12.26 -26.68 3.25
CA ALA A 431 12.67 -27.87 2.51
C ALA A 431 13.84 -27.58 1.54
N ASN A 432 13.80 -26.45 0.83
CA ASN A 432 14.89 -26.01 -0.05
C ASN A 432 16.16 -25.62 0.73
N GLU A 433 16.03 -24.98 1.90
CA GLU A 433 17.18 -24.69 2.77
C GLU A 433 17.81 -25.98 3.32
N THR A 434 17.04 -27.04 3.56
CA THR A 434 17.61 -28.35 3.92
C THR A 434 18.31 -29.07 2.76
N GLU A 435 17.92 -28.81 1.51
CA GLU A 435 18.58 -29.39 0.32
C GLU A 435 19.88 -28.62 -0.05
N ASP A 436 19.90 -27.28 0.09
CA ASP A 436 21.10 -26.47 -0.16
C ASP A 436 22.09 -26.45 1.01
N SER A 437 21.65 -26.81 2.23
CA SER A 437 22.49 -26.96 3.43
C SER A 437 22.79 -28.42 3.76
N GLU A 438 23.20 -29.23 2.78
CA GLU A 438 24.06 -30.40 3.04
C GLU A 438 25.46 -29.94 3.48
N THR A 439 25.52 -29.25 4.63
CA THR A 439 26.79 -29.03 5.33
C THR A 439 27.14 -30.34 6.02
N ILE A 440 28.16 -31.02 5.50
CA ILE A 440 28.79 -32.22 6.04
C ILE A 440 28.83 -32.15 7.57
N ALA A 441 28.10 -33.05 8.22
CA ALA A 441 28.18 -33.25 9.65
C ALA A 441 29.60 -33.73 10.00
N ILE A 442 30.46 -32.84 10.47
CA ILE A 442 31.71 -33.23 11.11
C ILE A 442 31.32 -33.99 12.38
N PRO A 443 31.63 -35.30 12.51
CA PRO A 443 31.30 -36.03 13.72
C PRO A 443 32.03 -35.38 14.89
N LYS A 444 31.32 -35.12 16.00
CA LYS A 444 31.88 -34.52 17.23
C LYS A 444 33.06 -35.30 17.82
N ASP A 445 33.32 -36.51 17.33
CA ASP A 445 34.35 -37.42 17.82
C ASP A 445 35.67 -37.35 17.05
N VAL A 446 35.78 -36.54 15.99
CA VAL A 446 37.04 -36.38 15.24
C VAL A 446 37.99 -35.38 15.90
N LEU A 447 37.44 -34.32 16.53
CA LEU A 447 38.23 -33.32 17.27
C LEU A 447 38.68 -33.80 18.66
N SER A 448 38.00 -34.78 19.25
CA SER A 448 38.38 -35.33 20.56
C SER A 448 39.45 -36.43 20.49
N ARG A 449 39.68 -37.03 19.31
CA ARG A 449 40.78 -37.99 19.10
C ARG A 449 42.13 -37.32 18.88
N SER A 450 42.20 -36.26 18.07
CA SER A 450 43.46 -35.57 17.77
C SER A 450 44.05 -34.83 18.98
N VAL A 451 43.19 -34.29 19.86
CA VAL A 451 43.64 -33.63 21.11
C VAL A 451 44.07 -34.65 22.17
N ARG A 452 43.58 -35.89 22.11
CA ARG A 452 43.90 -36.94 23.11
C ARG A 452 45.12 -37.78 22.74
N GLU A 453 45.47 -37.88 21.45
CA GLU A 453 46.71 -38.53 20.99
C GLU A 453 47.92 -37.58 21.01
N GLY A 454 47.73 -36.26 20.86
CA GLY A 454 48.82 -35.27 20.97
C GLY A 454 49.36 -35.06 22.40
N ALA A 455 48.59 -35.44 23.42
CA ALA A 455 48.97 -35.24 24.83
C ALA A 455 49.74 -36.42 25.46
N LYS A 456 50.03 -37.50 24.71
CA LYS A 456 50.68 -38.71 25.24
C LYS A 456 51.99 -39.13 24.54
N SER A 457 52.47 -38.40 23.54
CA SER A 457 53.79 -38.65 22.96
C SER A 457 54.67 -37.41 23.14
N GLY A 458 55.47 -37.42 24.20
CA GLY A 458 56.57 -36.48 24.34
C GLY A 458 57.62 -36.77 23.28
N ASN A 459 57.71 -35.92 22.27
CA ASN A 459 58.98 -35.68 21.60
C ASN A 459 59.00 -34.29 20.96
N ALA A 460 59.99 -33.50 21.38
CA ALA A 460 60.28 -32.19 20.86
C ALA A 460 60.67 -32.29 19.37
N VAL A 461 59.98 -31.54 18.50
CA VAL A 461 60.52 -31.19 17.18
C VAL A 461 60.47 -29.67 17.02
N LYS A 462 61.67 -29.15 16.91
CA LYS A 462 62.12 -27.76 16.84
C LYS A 462 61.70 -27.15 15.50
N LEU A 463 60.90 -26.08 15.51
CA LEU A 463 60.80 -25.16 14.37
C LEU A 463 61.54 -23.87 14.71
N ARG A 464 62.50 -23.61 13.83
CA ARG A 464 63.67 -22.75 13.95
C ARG A 464 63.29 -21.30 13.63
N GLY A 465 63.51 -20.39 14.58
CA GLY A 465 63.68 -18.98 14.28
C GLY A 465 65.07 -18.71 13.69
N VAL A 466 65.11 -17.90 12.64
CA VAL A 466 66.25 -17.10 12.17
C VAL A 466 65.55 -15.79 11.76
N GLY A 467 65.66 -14.67 12.49
CA GLY A 467 66.87 -13.97 12.93
C GLY A 467 67.10 -12.83 11.93
N ASP A 468 67.59 -11.64 12.23
CA ASP A 468 67.88 -10.84 13.42
C ASP A 468 68.44 -9.52 12.84
N GLY A 469 68.46 -8.41 13.59
CA GLY A 469 69.05 -7.14 13.11
C GLY A 469 68.33 -5.89 13.62
N THR A 470 68.57 -5.51 14.88
CA THR A 470 69.39 -4.34 15.31
C THR A 470 68.71 -2.98 15.04
N ALA A 471 68.61 -2.00 15.97
CA ALA A 471 69.45 -1.64 17.10
C ALA A 471 68.70 -0.73 18.13
N GLN A 472 69.16 -0.78 19.39
CA GLN A 472 69.43 0.28 20.42
C GLN A 472 68.76 1.67 20.30
N ALA A 473 68.52 2.46 21.36
CA ALA A 473 68.59 2.40 22.83
C ALA A 473 68.19 3.81 23.38
N HIS A 474 68.01 3.91 24.71
CA HIS A 474 67.81 5.12 25.56
C HIS A 474 66.42 5.79 25.53
N GLY A 475 65.78 6.16 26.64
CA GLY A 475 66.18 6.28 28.05
C GLY A 475 65.83 7.68 28.58
N ASP A 476 65.20 7.77 29.77
CA ASP A 476 65.02 8.95 30.64
C ASP A 476 64.06 10.08 30.18
N ASP A 477 63.34 10.81 31.04
CA ASP A 477 63.04 10.71 32.48
C ASP A 477 61.92 11.72 32.82
N GLY A 478 61.19 11.44 33.91
CA GLY A 478 60.53 12.40 34.81
C GLY A 478 59.26 13.15 34.34
N SER A 479 58.35 13.60 35.20
CA SER A 479 58.04 13.39 36.64
C SER A 479 56.96 14.41 37.01
N SER A 480 56.26 14.17 38.12
CA SER A 480 55.51 15.12 38.98
C SER A 480 54.05 15.46 38.58
N ASP A 481 53.08 15.62 39.49
CA ASP A 481 52.86 15.13 40.87
C ASP A 481 51.46 15.63 41.32
N GLY A 482 50.92 15.06 42.42
CA GLY A 482 49.92 15.71 43.30
C GLY A 482 48.46 15.25 43.18
N SER A 483 47.98 14.23 43.94
CA SER A 483 47.50 14.25 45.35
C SER A 483 46.13 14.95 45.54
N ALA A 484 45.11 14.46 46.28
CA ALA A 484 45.03 13.51 47.38
C ALA A 484 43.57 12.99 47.61
N GLU A 485 43.47 11.82 48.24
CA GLU A 485 42.31 11.14 48.88
C GLU A 485 42.32 11.45 50.42
N PRO A 486 41.60 10.78 51.36
CA PRO A 486 40.36 9.96 51.36
C PRO A 486 39.45 10.20 52.61
N GLY A 487 38.37 9.40 52.77
CA GLY A 487 37.67 9.26 54.07
C GLY A 487 36.61 8.14 54.11
N ALA A 488 36.81 7.15 54.99
CA ALA A 488 36.08 5.88 55.12
C ALA A 488 35.31 5.75 56.47
N ALA A 489 34.28 4.88 56.52
CA ALA A 489 33.83 4.03 57.66
C ALA A 489 32.47 3.36 57.27
N LYS A 490 32.22 2.04 57.22
CA LYS A 490 32.26 0.87 58.14
C LYS A 490 31.17 0.79 59.24
N THR A 491 30.68 -0.46 59.44
CA THR A 491 29.82 -1.07 60.49
C THR A 491 28.29 -0.94 60.30
N SER A 492 27.42 -1.96 60.18
CA SER A 492 27.19 -3.31 60.78
C SER A 492 26.24 -3.32 61.99
N SER A 493 25.29 -4.28 61.97
CA SER A 493 24.32 -4.71 63.02
C SER A 493 23.14 -3.72 63.26
N ASP A 494 21.88 -4.11 63.49
CA ASP A 494 21.28 -5.25 64.19
C ASP A 494 19.85 -5.56 63.72
N ARG A 495 19.45 -6.82 63.91
CA ARG A 495 18.06 -7.34 63.97
C ARG A 495 17.67 -7.48 65.46
N PRO A 496 16.39 -7.41 65.85
CA PRO A 496 15.57 -8.63 66.03
C PRO A 496 14.09 -8.42 65.58
N SER A 497 13.45 -9.36 64.89
CA SER A 497 12.58 -10.44 65.40
C SER A 497 11.63 -10.05 66.54
N ASP A 498 10.32 -10.07 66.24
CA ASP A 498 9.32 -10.69 67.10
C ASP A 498 8.13 -11.22 66.29
N SER A 499 7.60 -12.32 66.80
CA SER A 499 6.70 -13.31 66.23
C SER A 499 5.37 -13.36 66.97
N GLU A 500 4.28 -13.74 66.29
CA GLU A 500 3.27 -14.75 66.70
C GLU A 500 2.07 -14.65 65.73
N SER A 501 1.80 -15.68 64.90
CA SER A 501 0.93 -16.86 65.13
C SER A 501 -0.57 -16.48 65.24
N SER A 502 -1.56 -17.09 64.57
CA SER A 502 -1.79 -18.46 64.10
C SER A 502 -3.04 -18.52 63.18
N GLY A 503 -3.23 -19.57 62.37
CA GLY A 503 -4.51 -19.76 61.64
C GLY A 503 -4.57 -20.68 60.40
N THR A 504 -4.04 -21.89 60.52
CA THR A 504 -4.31 -23.20 59.86
C THR A 504 -5.26 -23.35 58.63
N ALA A 505 -4.71 -24.01 57.59
CA ALA A 505 -5.24 -25.02 56.66
C ALA A 505 -6.47 -24.76 55.74
N ALA A 506 -6.26 -24.87 54.43
CA ALA A 506 -6.69 -26.01 53.59
C ALA A 506 -6.43 -25.75 52.09
N LYS A 507 -5.88 -26.76 51.38
CA LYS A 507 -5.77 -26.85 49.91
C LYS A 507 -6.72 -27.99 49.45
N PRO A 508 -7.30 -27.92 48.24
CA PRO A 508 -6.71 -28.62 47.07
C PRO A 508 -6.86 -27.79 45.76
N ALA A 509 -5.88 -27.68 44.86
CA ALA A 509 -5.41 -28.64 43.85
C ALA A 509 -6.44 -29.02 42.76
N ALA A 510 -6.41 -28.31 41.62
CA ALA A 510 -6.81 -28.68 40.23
C ALA A 510 -6.70 -27.38 39.39
N ASP A 511 -6.29 -27.28 38.12
CA ASP A 511 -5.75 -28.20 37.13
C ASP A 511 -5.07 -27.32 36.05
N ARG A 512 -3.86 -27.67 35.59
CA ARG A 512 -3.17 -27.01 34.45
C ARG A 512 -3.20 -27.99 33.28
N PRO A 513 -3.69 -27.64 32.08
CA PRO A 513 -3.64 -28.57 30.96
C PRO A 513 -2.21 -28.64 30.40
N ALA A 514 -1.68 -29.86 30.37
CA ALA A 514 -0.38 -30.22 29.85
C ALA A 514 -0.39 -30.29 28.31
N LYS A 515 0.78 -29.94 27.75
CA LYS A 515 1.16 -30.07 26.33
C LYS A 515 0.99 -31.51 25.85
N THR A 516 0.29 -31.70 24.75
CA THR A 516 0.19 -32.98 24.04
C THR A 516 1.52 -33.32 23.34
N ALA A 517 2.06 -34.48 23.70
CA ALA A 517 3.26 -35.07 23.11
C ALA A 517 2.94 -35.87 21.83
N ARG A 518 3.81 -35.78 20.82
CA ARG A 518 3.83 -36.64 19.63
C ARG A 518 4.20 -38.09 20.02
N PRO A 519 3.62 -39.13 19.40
CA PRO A 519 4.08 -40.51 19.59
C PRO A 519 5.25 -40.85 18.66
N ARG A 520 6.20 -41.63 19.20
CA ARG A 520 7.35 -42.24 18.50
C ARG A 520 6.90 -43.39 17.59
N ARG A 521 7.50 -43.48 16.39
CA ARG A 521 7.46 -44.62 15.46
C ARG A 521 8.16 -45.85 16.06
N GLY A 522 7.53 -47.02 15.92
CA GLY A 522 8.15 -48.34 15.93
C GLY A 522 8.21 -48.90 14.50
N ASP A 523 9.17 -49.78 14.27
CA ASP A 523 9.72 -50.30 13.01
C ASP A 523 8.83 -51.32 12.27
N GLY A 524 9.04 -51.45 10.95
CA GLY A 524 8.86 -52.70 10.20
C GLY A 524 7.54 -52.97 9.45
N SER A 525 7.41 -52.47 8.21
CA SER A 525 7.13 -53.29 7.02
C SER A 525 6.84 -52.42 5.79
N THR A 526 7.47 -52.81 4.68
CA THR A 526 7.43 -52.20 3.35
C THR A 526 6.01 -52.23 2.77
N ASP A 527 5.47 -51.07 2.39
CA ASP A 527 4.34 -51.05 1.45
C ASP A 527 4.43 -49.90 0.44
N ASN A 528 4.13 -50.26 -0.80
CA ASN A 528 4.57 -49.66 -2.05
C ASN A 528 3.58 -48.56 -2.54
N PRO A 529 4.03 -47.34 -2.90
CA PRO A 529 3.14 -46.20 -3.15
C PRO A 529 2.59 -46.13 -4.59
N ARG A 530 1.95 -47.19 -5.09
CA ARG A 530 1.30 -47.21 -6.43
C ARG A 530 -0.15 -47.72 -6.49
N SER A 531 -0.82 -47.94 -5.37
CA SER A 531 -2.13 -48.64 -5.37
C SER A 531 -3.39 -47.77 -5.24
N ARG A 532 -3.33 -46.44 -5.33
CA ARG A 532 -4.54 -45.60 -5.17
C ARG A 532 -4.82 -44.58 -6.28
N TRP A 533 -4.49 -44.96 -7.51
CA TRP A 533 -5.19 -44.45 -8.70
C TRP A 533 -6.03 -45.59 -9.29
N ARG A 534 -7.32 -45.61 -8.97
CA ARG A 534 -8.40 -46.20 -9.76
C ARG A 534 -9.69 -45.45 -9.47
#